data_AF-A0A350P5D2-F1
#
_entry.id   AF-A0A350P5D2-F1
#
_cell.length_a   1.000
_cell.length_b   1.000
_cell.length_c   1.000
_cell.angle_alpha   90.00
_cell.angle_beta   90.00
_cell.angle_gamma   90.00
#
_symmetry.space_group_name_H-M   'P 1'
#
loop_
_entity.id
_entity.type
_entity.pdbx_description
1 polymer ?
#
loop_
_entity_poly.entity_id
_entity_poly.type
_entity_poly.pdbx_seq_one_letter_code
_entity_poly.pdbx_strand_id
1 'polypeptide(L)' 'MEKATKEVISIFQDDKHMCSLVESLKMTDASQFESLCRYMWGNLTPDKLELNNVDWSKVTAQVGYKVK' A
#
# COMPACT_ATOMS: atom_id res chain seq x y z
N MET A 1 0.76 -15.51 -3.86
CA MET A 1 0.76 -14.08 -3.49
C MET A 1 2.21 -13.61 -3.45
N GLU A 2 2.56 -12.69 -4.34
CA GLU A 2 3.94 -12.20 -4.54
C GLU A 2 4.46 -11.51 -3.29
N LYS A 3 5.78 -11.67 -3.02
CA LYS A 3 6.42 -11.24 -1.77
C LYS A 3 6.26 -9.73 -1.53
N ALA A 4 6.41 -8.92 -2.58
CA ALA A 4 6.27 -7.45 -2.52
C ALA A 4 4.85 -7.03 -2.12
N THR A 5 3.81 -7.65 -2.69
CA THR A 5 2.42 -7.38 -2.32
C THR A 5 2.16 -7.65 -0.84
N LYS A 6 2.67 -8.76 -0.29
CA LYS A 6 2.49 -9.08 1.13
C LYS A 6 3.17 -8.06 2.04
N GLU A 7 4.39 -7.66 1.69
CA GLU A 7 5.17 -6.70 2.46
C GLU A 7 4.44 -5.36 2.53
N VAL A 8 3.99 -4.83 1.38
CA VAL A 8 3.23 -3.57 1.33
C VAL A 8 1.98 -3.66 2.20
N ILE A 9 1.21 -4.75 2.11
CA ILE A 9 0.01 -4.94 2.94
C ILE A 9 0.36 -4.95 4.43
N SER A 10 1.42 -5.66 4.84
CA SER A 10 1.89 -5.68 6.23
C SER A 10 2.22 -4.27 6.72
N ILE A 11 2.95 -3.48 5.93
CA ILE A 11 3.30 -2.10 6.29
C ILE A 11 2.05 -1.26 6.55
N PHE A 12 1.04 -1.31 5.66
CA PHE A 12 -0.20 -0.55 5.85
C PHE A 12 -1.05 -1.05 7.03
N GLN A 13 -0.96 -2.32 7.40
CA GLN A 13 -1.73 -2.90 8.52
C GLN A 13 -1.04 -2.71 9.87
N ASP A 14 0.29 -2.76 9.91
CA ASP A 14 1.10 -2.70 11.13
C ASP A 14 1.47 -1.26 11.52
N ASP A 15 1.59 -0.36 10.54
CA ASP A 15 1.88 1.06 10.77
C ASP A 15 0.57 1.87 10.94
N LYS A 16 0.33 2.32 12.18
CA LYS A 16 -0.85 3.14 12.52
C LYS A 16 -0.91 4.46 11.76
N HIS A 17 0.23 5.07 11.42
CA HIS A 17 0.25 6.29 10.64
C HIS A 17 -0.18 6.03 9.19
N MET A 18 0.26 4.93 8.61
CA MET A 18 -0.15 4.52 7.25
C MET A 18 -1.64 4.22 7.20
N CYS A 19 -2.16 3.48 8.17
CA CYS A 19 -3.59 3.22 8.29
C CYS A 19 -4.41 4.51 8.44
N SER A 20 -3.98 5.41 9.34
CA SER A 20 -4.63 6.72 9.53
C SER A 20 -4.58 7.60 8.27
N LEU A 21 -3.50 7.53 7.49
CA LEU A 21 -3.36 8.25 6.22
C LEU A 21 -4.38 7.74 5.20
N VAL A 22 -4.53 6.42 5.06
CA VAL A 22 -5.53 5.79 4.17
C VAL A 22 -6.94 6.23 4.55
N GLU A 23 -7.28 6.22 5.83
CA GLU A 23 -8.60 6.66 6.32
C GLU A 23 -8.84 8.15 6.06
N SER A 24 -7.85 9.00 6.37
CA SER A 24 -7.98 10.46 6.25
C SER A 24 -8.08 10.91 4.80
N LEU A 25 -7.33 10.27 3.90
CA LEU A 25 -7.35 10.54 2.46
C LEU A 25 -8.45 9.78 1.72
N LYS A 26 -9.19 8.89 2.42
CA LYS A 26 -10.21 8.00 1.84
C LYS A 26 -9.68 7.27 0.60
N MET A 27 -8.50 6.68 0.70
CA MET A 27 -7.86 6.01 -0.43
C MET A 27 -8.61 4.72 -0.79
N THR A 28 -9.12 4.64 -2.01
CA THR A 28 -9.92 3.51 -2.50
C THR A 28 -9.45 2.98 -3.85
N ASP A 29 -8.41 3.56 -4.44
CA ASP A 29 -7.92 3.21 -5.78
C ASP A 29 -6.47 2.74 -5.77
N ALA A 30 -6.18 1.70 -6.56
CA ALA A 30 -4.86 1.08 -6.66
C ALA A 30 -3.74 2.06 -7.04
N SER A 31 -4.01 3.02 -7.92
CA SER A 31 -3.02 4.00 -8.36
C SER A 31 -2.66 4.99 -7.23
N GLN A 32 -3.57 5.23 -6.27
CA GLN A 32 -3.28 6.07 -5.11
C GLN A 32 -2.27 5.39 -4.19
N PHE A 33 -2.43 4.09 -3.95
CA PHE A 33 -1.49 3.29 -3.17
C PHE A 33 -0.12 3.20 -3.86
N GLU A 34 -0.11 2.92 -5.17
CA GLU A 34 1.13 2.89 -5.94
C GLU A 34 1.87 4.24 -5.87
N SER A 35 1.16 5.34 -6.13
CA SER A 35 1.74 6.69 -6.12
C SER A 35 2.31 7.05 -4.76
N LEU A 36 1.58 6.72 -3.67
CA LEU A 36 2.05 6.96 -2.30
C LEU A 36 3.31 6.17 -1.99
N CYS A 37 3.33 4.87 -2.30
CA CYS A 37 4.50 4.02 -2.06
C CYS A 37 5.70 4.49 -2.87
N ARG A 38 5.49 4.89 -4.13
CA ARG A 38 6.56 5.43 -4.97
C ARG A 38 7.10 6.76 -4.45
N TYR A 39 6.23 7.61 -3.92
CA TYR A 39 6.64 8.86 -3.28
C TYR A 39 7.50 8.61 -2.03
N MET A 40 7.13 7.65 -1.18
CA MET A 40 7.84 7.39 0.07
C MET A 40 9.14 6.60 -0.11
N TRP A 41 9.16 5.63 -1.02
CA TRP A 41 10.24 4.64 -1.11
C TRP A 41 10.93 4.58 -2.48
N GLY A 42 10.49 5.37 -3.47
CA GLY A 42 11.01 5.32 -4.83
C GLY A 42 10.49 4.11 -5.59
N ASN A 43 11.37 3.23 -6.08
CA ASN A 43 10.96 2.04 -6.85
C ASN A 43 11.03 0.74 -6.06
N LEU A 44 11.49 0.78 -4.81
CA LEU A 44 11.70 -0.40 -3.98
C LEU A 44 10.90 -0.27 -2.68
N THR A 45 10.39 -1.37 -2.16
CA THR A 45 9.89 -1.46 -0.77
C THR A 45 11.06 -1.29 0.22
N PRO A 46 10.78 -1.08 1.52
CA PRO A 46 11.81 -1.07 2.56
C PRO A 46 12.70 -2.34 2.59
N ASP A 47 12.14 -3.52 2.28
CA ASP A 47 12.91 -4.77 2.15
C ASP A 47 13.55 -4.97 0.77
N LYS A 48 13.65 -3.90 -0.03
CA LYS A 48 14.31 -3.88 -1.35
C LYS A 48 13.62 -4.73 -2.41
N LEU A 49 12.30 -4.86 -2.36
CA LEU A 49 11.51 -5.52 -3.41
C LEU A 49 11.00 -4.50 -4.42
N GLU A 50 11.03 -4.83 -5.70
CA GLU A 50 10.53 -3.96 -6.77
C GLU A 50 9.03 -3.67 -6.63
N LEU A 51 8.66 -2.38 -6.59
CA LEU A 51 7.26 -1.94 -6.56
C LEU A 51 6.50 -2.30 -7.86
N ASN A 52 7.22 -2.55 -8.94
CA ASN A 52 6.65 -3.07 -10.19
C ASN A 52 6.08 -4.49 -10.05
N ASN A 53 6.48 -5.23 -9.00
CA ASN A 53 6.00 -6.58 -8.69
C ASN A 53 4.90 -6.57 -7.61
N VAL A 54 4.26 -5.41 -7.37
CA VAL A 54 3.16 -5.28 -6.42
C VAL A 54 1.83 -5.34 -7.16
N ASP A 55 0.95 -6.22 -6.67
CA ASP A 55 -0.44 -6.27 -7.08
C ASP A 55 -1.25 -5.24 -6.28
N TRP A 56 -1.30 -4.01 -6.79
CA TRP A 56 -1.94 -2.87 -6.14
C TRP A 56 -3.46 -3.03 -5.96
N SER A 57 -4.10 -3.81 -6.81
CA SER A 57 -5.52 -4.16 -6.67
C SER A 57 -5.74 -5.00 -5.40
N LYS A 58 -4.84 -5.97 -5.12
CA LYS A 58 -4.90 -6.74 -3.88
C LYS A 58 -4.61 -5.89 -2.64
N VAL A 59 -3.68 -4.92 -2.73
CA VAL A 59 -3.41 -3.98 -1.64
C VAL A 59 -4.70 -3.23 -1.30
N THR A 60 -5.30 -2.59 -2.30
CA THR A 60 -6.54 -1.80 -2.14
C THR A 60 -7.70 -2.62 -1.59
N ALA A 61 -7.87 -3.87 -2.04
CA ALA A 61 -8.93 -4.74 -1.52
C ALA A 61 -8.78 -5.06 -0.02
N GLN A 62 -7.54 -5.10 0.50
CA GLN A 62 -7.27 -5.44 1.90
C GLN A 62 -7.22 -4.23 2.82
N VAL A 63 -6.57 -3.14 2.38
CA VAL A 63 -6.28 -1.98 3.24
C VAL A 63 -7.02 -0.71 2.82
N GLY A 64 -7.70 -0.71 1.67
CA GLY A 64 -8.45 0.43 1.17
C GLY A 64 -9.53 0.90 2.14
N TYR A 65 -9.79 2.21 2.12
CA TYR A 65 -10.82 2.83 2.93
C TYR A 65 -12.19 2.18 2.66
N LYS A 66 -12.91 1.86 3.74
CA LYS A 66 -14.26 1.29 3.67
C LYS A 66 -15.23 2.28 4.30
N VAL A 67 -16.23 2.71 3.53
CA VAL A 67 -17.35 3.49 4.08
C VAL A 67 -18.07 2.58 5.08
N LYS A 68 -18.13 3.02 6.34
CA LYS A 68 -18.89 2.35 7.40
C LYS A 68 -20.38 2.60 7.26
#